data_AF-A0A7U6KP12-F1
#
_entry.id   AF-A0A7U6KP12-F1
#
_cell.length_a   1.000
_cell.length_b   1.000
_cell.length_c   1.000
_cell.angle_alpha   90.00
_cell.angle_beta   90.00
_cell.angle_gamma   90.00
#
_symmetry.space_group_name_H-M   'P 1'
#
loop_
_entity.id
_entity.type
_entity.pdbx_description
1 polymer ?
#
loop_
_entity_poly.entity_id
_entity_poly.type
_entity_poly.pdbx_seq_one_letter_code
_entity_poly.pdbx_strand_id
1 'polypeptide(L)'
;MSIQTIETPQELSENISALIAIEPKFAAIYEQVGLPDLRHNAGGFEQLMRAMVGQQLSVAAAASIWKRLVDAALTTPYKIGEATDEALKAQGLSKQKLAISAP
;
A
#
# COMPACT_ATOMS: atom_id res chain seq x y z
N MET A 1 -12.96 16.63 11.82
CA MET A 1 -13.00 15.16 11.76
C MET A 1 -11.71 14.67 12.41
N SER A 2 -11.78 13.94 13.52
CA SER A 2 -10.57 13.39 14.17
C SER A 2 -10.28 12.03 13.58
N ILE A 3 -9.03 11.79 13.17
CA ILE A 3 -8.60 10.47 12.69
C ILE A 3 -8.18 9.67 13.91
N GLN A 4 -8.77 8.49 14.09
CA GLN A 4 -8.37 7.54 15.13
C GLN A 4 -7.68 6.34 14.49
N THR A 5 -6.53 5.97 15.04
CA THR A 5 -5.80 4.75 14.65
C THR A 5 -6.26 3.59 15.52
N ILE A 6 -6.45 2.42 14.91
CA ILE A 6 -6.76 1.17 15.63
C ILE A 6 -5.44 0.44 15.87
N GLU A 7 -5.09 0.28 17.14
CA GLU A 7 -3.80 -0.27 17.59
C GLU A 7 -3.95 -1.70 18.11
N THR A 8 -5.16 -2.11 18.53
CA THR A 8 -5.39 -3.45 19.10
C THR A 8 -6.51 -4.24 18.41
N PRO A 9 -6.47 -5.59 18.45
CA PRO A 9 -7.57 -6.42 17.97
C PRO A 9 -8.90 -6.15 18.70
N GLN A 10 -8.83 -5.73 19.96
CA GLN A 10 -10.02 -5.39 20.73
C GLN A 10 -10.68 -4.11 20.21
N GLU A 11 -9.89 -3.04 20.00
CA GLU A 11 -10.37 -1.81 19.34
C GLU A 11 -10.94 -2.11 17.95
N LEU A 12 -10.33 -3.03 17.20
CA LEU A 12 -10.83 -3.46 15.89
C LEU A 12 -12.21 -4.12 16.01
N SER A 13 -12.39 -5.03 16.97
CA SER A 13 -13.67 -5.70 17.22
C SER A 13 -14.76 -4.71 17.66
N GLU A 14 -14.43 -3.73 18.48
CA GLU A 14 -15.35 -2.69 18.94
C GLU A 14 -15.82 -1.81 17.77
N ASN A 15 -14.90 -1.39 16.91
CA ASN A 15 -15.21 -0.60 15.72
C ASN A 15 -16.03 -1.40 14.69
N ILE A 16 -15.77 -2.69 14.52
CA ILE A 16 -16.58 -3.56 13.64
C ILE A 16 -18.00 -3.72 14.20
N SER A 17 -18.15 -3.89 15.51
CA SER A 17 -19.47 -3.97 16.16
C SER A 17 -20.26 -2.68 15.95
N ALA A 18 -19.60 -1.52 16.07
CA ALA A 18 -20.20 -0.23 15.77
C ALA A 18 -20.59 -0.09 14.29
N LEU A 19 -19.76 -0.60 13.36
CA LEU A 19 -20.07 -0.62 11.92
C LEU A 19 -21.30 -1.49 11.61
N ILE A 20 -21.43 -2.66 12.24
CA ILE A 20 -22.58 -3.56 12.07
C ILE A 20 -23.87 -2.92 12.61
N ALA A 21 -23.79 -2.16 13.71
CA ALA A 21 -24.94 -1.43 14.22
C ALA A 21 -25.45 -0.35 13.23
N ILE A 22 -24.56 0.22 12.41
CA ILE A 22 -24.91 1.19 11.38
C ILE A 22 -25.44 0.50 10.10
N GLU A 23 -24.78 -0.57 9.66
CA GLU A 23 -25.18 -1.36 8.48
C GLU A 23 -25.22 -2.87 8.83
N PRO A 24 -26.41 -3.39 9.19
CA PRO A 24 -26.58 -4.78 9.63
C PRO A 24 -26.16 -5.85 8.61
N LYS A 25 -26.06 -5.53 7.31
CA LYS A 25 -25.60 -6.49 6.29
C LYS A 25 -24.18 -6.98 6.53
N PHE A 26 -23.35 -6.22 7.25
CA PHE A 26 -21.99 -6.66 7.60
C PHE A 26 -21.98 -7.81 8.62
N ALA A 27 -23.07 -8.03 9.38
CA ALA A 27 -23.14 -9.11 10.37
C ALA A 27 -22.92 -10.49 9.73
N ALA A 28 -23.60 -10.78 8.62
CA ALA A 28 -23.46 -12.06 7.93
C ALA A 28 -22.04 -12.34 7.43
N ILE A 29 -21.34 -11.29 6.99
CA ILE A 29 -19.94 -11.37 6.54
C ILE A 29 -19.02 -11.62 7.74
N TYR A 30 -19.26 -10.91 8.85
CA TYR A 30 -18.48 -11.06 10.07
C TYR A 30 -18.64 -12.44 10.69
N GLU A 31 -19.84 -13.01 10.70
CA GLU A 31 -20.10 -14.38 11.16
C GLU A 31 -19.36 -15.43 10.29
N GLN A 32 -19.22 -15.16 8.99
CA GLN A 32 -18.56 -16.07 8.06
C GLN A 32 -17.02 -16.00 8.14
N VAL A 33 -16.45 -14.80 8.24
CA VAL A 33 -14.99 -14.56 8.10
C VAL A 33 -14.31 -14.34 9.46
N GLY A 34 -15.06 -13.90 10.47
CA GLY A 34 -14.53 -13.55 11.79
C GLY A 34 -13.77 -12.22 11.81
N LEU A 35 -13.01 -12.02 12.89
CA LEU A 35 -12.19 -10.84 13.08
C LEU A 35 -11.02 -10.83 12.07
N PRO A 36 -10.88 -9.80 11.22
CA PRO A 36 -9.73 -9.70 10.33
C PRO A 36 -8.45 -9.41 11.12
N ASP A 37 -7.32 -9.88 10.59
CA ASP A 37 -6.00 -9.57 11.16
C ASP A 37 -5.75 -8.05 11.13
N LEU A 38 -5.36 -7.50 12.28
CA LEU A 38 -4.88 -6.12 12.34
C LEU A 38 -3.51 -6.05 11.67
N ARG A 39 -3.45 -5.40 10.50
CA ARG A 39 -2.20 -5.20 9.76
C ARG A 39 -1.81 -3.74 9.79
N HIS A 40 -0.69 -3.47 10.45
CA HIS A 40 -0.01 -2.20 10.31
C HIS A 40 1.05 -2.33 9.21
N ASN A 41 0.95 -1.49 8.19
CA ASN A 41 2.06 -1.32 7.27
C ASN A 41 3.07 -0.38 7.93
N ALA A 42 4.34 -0.79 7.98
CA ALA A 42 5.43 0.15 8.23
C ALA A 42 5.33 1.24 7.15
N GLY A 43 4.83 2.42 7.51
CA GLY A 43 4.62 3.51 6.55
C GLY A 43 5.93 4.00 5.93
N GLY A 44 5.91 5.22 5.41
CA GLY A 44 7.10 5.86 4.86
C GLY A 44 7.31 5.64 3.36
N PHE A 45 8.46 6.10 2.87
CA PHE A 45 8.71 6.27 1.43
C PHE A 45 8.58 4.96 0.64
N GLU A 46 9.16 3.87 1.15
CA GLU A 46 9.15 2.59 0.45
C GLU A 46 7.72 2.06 0.23
N GLN A 47 6.86 2.11 1.25
CA GLN A 47 5.47 1.68 1.10
C GLN A 47 4.63 2.61 0.23
N LEU A 48 4.87 3.92 0.31
CA LEU A 48 4.25 4.87 -0.63
C LEU A 48 4.66 4.55 -2.06
N MET A 49 5.95 4.29 -2.29
CA MET A 49 6.47 3.94 -3.59
C MET A 49 5.89 2.63 -4.09
N ARG A 50 5.83 1.59 -3.25
CA ARG A 50 5.22 0.30 -3.58
C ARG A 50 3.74 0.46 -3.95
N ALA A 51 3.00 1.31 -3.23
CA ALA A 51 1.61 1.61 -3.55
C ALA A 51 1.48 2.33 -4.91
N MET A 52 2.32 3.33 -5.19
CA MET A 52 2.37 4.02 -6.48
C MET A 52 2.72 3.08 -7.63
N VAL A 53 3.71 2.19 -7.44
CA VAL A 53 4.08 1.15 -8.41
C VAL A 53 2.89 0.23 -8.70
N GLY A 54 2.08 -0.12 -7.69
CA GLY A 54 0.91 -0.98 -7.86
C GLY A 54 -0.28 -0.36 -8.60
N GLN A 55 -0.33 0.97 -8.76
CA GLN A 55 -1.48 1.63 -9.38
C GLN A 55 -1.71 1.15 -10.83
N GLN A 56 -2.97 0.80 -11.15
CA GLN A 56 -3.42 0.30 -12.47
C GLN A 56 -2.70 -0.97 -12.97
N LEU A 57 -2.10 -1.76 -12.07
CA LEU A 57 -1.44 -3.02 -12.40
C LEU A 57 -2.07 -4.19 -11.64
N SER A 58 -1.93 -5.40 -12.21
CA SER A 58 -2.22 -6.62 -11.44
C SER A 58 -1.20 -6.79 -10.31
N VAL A 59 -1.59 -7.54 -9.27
CA VAL A 59 -0.71 -7.85 -8.12
C VAL A 59 0.62 -8.47 -8.58
N ALA A 60 0.56 -9.40 -9.54
CA ALA A 60 1.75 -10.06 -10.08
C ALA A 60 2.67 -9.11 -10.86
N ALA A 61 2.10 -8.23 -11.69
CA ALA A 61 2.87 -7.24 -12.43
C ALA A 61 3.53 -6.22 -11.50
N ALA A 62 2.79 -5.71 -10.51
CA ALA A 62 3.30 -4.82 -9.49
C ALA A 62 4.44 -5.47 -8.69
N ALA A 63 4.29 -6.73 -8.28
CA ALA A 63 5.33 -7.48 -7.57
C ALA A 63 6.59 -7.66 -8.43
N SER A 64 6.44 -7.92 -9.74
CA SER A 64 7.57 -8.06 -10.66
C SER A 64 8.36 -6.76 -10.83
N ILE A 65 7.68 -5.63 -11.01
CA ILE A 65 8.32 -4.30 -11.10
C ILE A 65 8.99 -3.94 -9.76
N TRP A 66 8.30 -4.18 -8.65
CA TRP A 66 8.83 -3.92 -7.32
C TRP A 66 10.14 -4.68 -7.07
N LYS A 67 10.17 -5.98 -7.40
CA LYS A 67 11.38 -6.80 -7.29
C LYS A 67 12.54 -6.21 -8.09
N ARG A 68 12.29 -5.79 -9.33
CA ARG A 68 13.32 -5.15 -10.17
C ARG A 68 13.86 -3.84 -9.57
N LEU A 69 12.99 -3.02 -8.96
CA LEU A 69 13.41 -1.79 -8.27
C LEU A 69 14.27 -2.09 -7.03
N VAL A 70 13.90 -3.11 -6.25
CA VAL A 70 14.69 -3.58 -5.10
C VAL A 70 16.05 -4.09 -5.56
N ASP A 71 16.08 -4.95 -6.58
CA ASP A 71 17.31 -5.53 -7.14
C ASP A 71 18.25 -4.45 -7.73
N ALA A 72 17.68 -3.34 -8.22
CA ALA A 72 18.42 -2.17 -8.72
C ALA A 72 18.79 -1.15 -7.62
N ALA A 73 18.43 -1.39 -6.35
CA ALA A 73 18.59 -0.46 -5.23
C ALA A 73 17.91 0.92 -5.45
N LEU A 74 16.80 0.92 -6.17
CA LEU A 74 16.00 2.11 -6.53
C LEU A 74 14.72 2.19 -5.67
N THR A 75 14.86 2.13 -4.34
CA THR A 75 13.72 2.16 -3.41
C THR A 75 13.84 3.25 -2.33
N THR A 76 14.89 4.06 -2.38
CA THR A 76 15.11 5.17 -1.44
C THR A 76 14.92 6.52 -2.11
N PRO A 77 14.54 7.58 -1.37
CA PRO A 77 14.35 8.91 -1.94
C PRO A 77 15.59 9.40 -2.70
N TYR A 78 16.77 9.23 -2.10
CA TYR A 78 18.05 9.65 -2.69
C TYR A 78 18.35 8.91 -4.00
N LYS A 79 18.24 7.57 -4.00
CA LYS A 79 18.53 6.77 -5.21
C LYS A 79 17.54 7.02 -6.33
N ILE A 80 16.29 7.33 -6.02
CA ILE A 80 15.28 7.69 -7.02
C ILE A 80 15.50 9.10 -7.56
N GLY A 81 15.88 10.06 -6.72
CA GLY A 81 16.19 11.42 -7.17
C GLY A 81 17.42 11.50 -8.06
N GLU A 82 18.40 10.61 -7.89
CA GLU A 82 19.60 10.55 -8.76
C GLU A 82 19.42 9.68 -10.01
N ALA A 83 18.37 8.87 -10.08
CA ALA A 83 18.15 7.97 -11.20
C ALA A 83 17.66 8.73 -12.44
N THR A 84 18.18 8.35 -13.62
CA THR A 84 17.65 8.87 -14.87
C THR A 84 16.31 8.21 -15.21
N ASP A 85 15.49 8.91 -15.99
CA ASP A 85 14.23 8.39 -16.52
C ASP A 85 14.42 7.06 -17.26
N GLU A 86 15.54 6.90 -17.99
CA GLU A 86 15.88 5.66 -18.69
C GLU A 86 16.11 4.51 -17.72
N ALA A 87 16.83 4.75 -16.62
CA ALA A 87 17.11 3.74 -15.60
C ALA A 87 15.82 3.27 -14.91
N LEU A 88 14.89 4.20 -14.65
CA LEU A 88 13.59 3.92 -14.07
C LEU A 88 12.66 3.17 -15.03
N LYS A 89 12.63 3.57 -16.32
CA LYS A 89 11.88 2.86 -17.37
C LYS A 89 12.37 1.43 -17.57
N ALA A 90 13.68 1.20 -17.46
CA ALA A 90 14.26 -0.13 -17.59
C ALA A 90 13.72 -1.12 -16.53
N GLN A 91 13.27 -0.63 -15.37
CA GLN A 91 12.63 -1.46 -14.34
C GLN A 91 11.14 -1.70 -14.57
N GLY A 92 10.55 -1.07 -15.59
CA GLY A 92 9.14 -1.20 -15.97
C GLY A 92 8.22 -0.13 -15.37
N LEU A 93 8.77 1.00 -14.91
CA LEU A 93 7.97 2.16 -14.52
C LEU A 93 7.37 2.85 -15.76
N SER A 94 6.09 3.21 -15.67
CA SER A 94 5.40 3.97 -16.72
C SER A 94 5.80 5.44 -16.66
N LYS A 95 5.60 6.19 -17.76
CA LYS A 95 5.88 7.63 -17.82
C LYS A 95 5.23 8.43 -16.68
N GLN A 96 4.00 8.08 -16.30
CA GLN A 96 3.29 8.74 -15.19
C GLN A 96 3.92 8.48 -13.83
N LYS A 97 4.63 7.35 -13.66
CA LYS A 97 5.33 6.97 -12.42
C LYS A 97 6.78 7.45 -12.39
N LEU A 98 7.26 8.10 -13.45
CA LEU A 98 8.57 8.76 -13.47
C LEU A 98 8.55 10.10 -12.73
N ALA A 99 7.38 10.73 -12.58
CA ALA A 99 7.23 11.95 -11.80
C ALA A 99 7.57 11.79 -10.30
N ILE A 100 7.87 10.56 -9.85
CA ILE A 100 8.34 10.26 -8.49
C ILE A 100 9.78 10.78 -8.26
N SER A 101 10.58 10.99 -9.31
CA SER A 101 11.99 11.44 -9.20
C SER A 101 12.19 12.96 -9.19
N ALA A 102 11.16 13.77 -9.43
CA ALA A 102 11.30 15.22 -9.51
C ALA A 102 11.09 15.89 -8.14
N PRO A 103 11.97 16.82 -7.71
CA PRO A 103 11.69 17.73 -6.60
C PRO A 103 10.62 18.77 -6.95
#